data_AF-A0A925RQF8-F1
#
_entry.id   AF-A0A925RQF8-F1
#
_cell.length_a   1.000
_cell.length_b   1.000
_cell.length_c   1.000
_cell.angle_alpha   90.00
_cell.angle_beta   90.00
_cell.angle_gamma   90.00
#
_symmetry.space_group_name_H-M   'P 1'
#
loop_
_entity.id
_entity.type
_entity.pdbx_description
1 polymer ?
#
loop_
_entity_poly.entity_id
_entity_poly.type
_entity_poly.pdbx_seq_one_letter_code
_entity_poly.pdbx_strand_id
1 'polypeptide(L)'
;MSILAEKRFSFSRVQDSQESEISSKELILHDLRWKLDEGKNSLEASNKRIHDKLAKAKAARSKMTRLTHEITMLRESKELLVRSTSKTKSSFDDYRAKYRKVSWRKAIGEKCDRLYLKTGRQYDRVIITHVTPFGLDISHLHGNARIDFRNLGSDYQNRFQWDEEECQKTVGRENMNHAPAALSRAKPKLKNYSVEVTNPETVDNRLTIIRFQNEVRISKIKAATLQSNYDNAISNSRYSSQRSVPGSLRTWTEQARILQTELARANFNHLHALERLRQVSPNDSLLLPENLQTPP
;
A
#
# COMPACT_ATOMS: atom_id res chain seq x y z
N MET A 1 3.34 33.41 110.55
CA MET A 1 4.02 33.69 109.27
C MET A 1 4.67 32.39 108.80
N SER A 2 4.29 31.66 107.74
CA SER A 2 3.33 31.91 106.67
C SER A 2 3.09 30.62 105.86
N ILE A 3 2.25 29.70 106.35
CA ILE A 3 1.76 28.53 105.58
C ILE A 3 0.88 28.98 104.39
N LEU A 4 0.34 30.21 104.47
CA LEU A 4 -0.43 30.88 103.41
C LEU A 4 0.44 31.40 102.26
N ALA A 5 1.71 31.76 102.48
CA ALA A 5 2.60 32.18 101.39
C ALA A 5 3.06 30.97 100.55
N GLU A 6 3.36 29.85 101.17
CA GLU A 6 3.87 28.66 100.48
C GLU A 6 2.81 28.01 99.57
N LYS A 7 1.54 27.99 100.02
CA LYS A 7 0.40 27.59 99.16
C LYS A 7 0.12 28.58 98.02
N ARG A 8 0.42 29.88 98.17
CA ARG A 8 0.26 30.87 97.10
C ARG A 8 1.37 30.74 96.05
N PHE A 9 2.61 30.45 96.47
CA PHE A 9 3.73 30.23 95.55
C PHE A 9 3.60 28.94 94.74
N SER A 10 3.10 27.85 95.34
CA SER A 10 2.84 26.61 94.59
C SER A 10 1.70 26.75 93.58
N PHE A 11 0.65 27.50 93.93
CA PHE A 11 -0.46 27.79 93.01
C PHE A 11 -0.03 28.66 91.82
N SER A 12 0.79 29.70 92.06
CA SER A 12 1.37 30.54 91.01
C SER A 12 2.22 29.74 90.02
N ARG A 13 3.10 28.85 90.51
CA ARG A 13 3.94 28.01 89.63
C ARG A 13 3.14 27.02 88.80
N VAL A 14 2.07 26.45 89.35
CA VAL A 14 1.15 25.58 88.60
C VAL A 14 0.40 26.38 87.55
N GLN A 15 -0.03 27.60 87.86
CA GLN A 15 -0.67 28.51 86.91
C GLN A 15 0.30 28.90 85.77
N ASP A 16 1.52 29.32 86.08
CA ASP A 16 2.54 29.66 85.07
C ASP A 16 2.87 28.46 84.16
N SER A 17 2.94 27.25 84.73
CA SER A 17 3.12 26.02 83.96
C SER A 17 1.93 25.74 83.05
N GLN A 18 0.70 25.95 83.53
CA GLN A 18 -0.51 25.76 82.74
C GLN A 18 -0.62 26.78 81.61
N GLU A 19 -0.27 28.05 81.87
CA GLU A 19 -0.25 29.10 80.85
C GLU A 19 0.79 28.83 79.76
N SER A 20 1.99 28.37 80.15
CA SER A 20 3.02 27.93 79.20
C SER A 20 2.53 26.74 78.35
N GLU A 21 1.88 25.76 78.98
CA GLU A 21 1.34 24.61 78.27
C GLU A 21 0.19 25.00 77.32
N ILE A 22 -0.69 25.91 77.73
CA ILE A 22 -1.76 26.46 76.89
C ILE A 22 -1.15 27.19 75.69
N SER A 23 -0.18 28.07 75.91
CA SER A 23 0.49 28.80 74.84
C SER A 23 1.16 27.86 73.84
N SER A 24 1.83 26.80 74.33
CA SER A 24 2.43 25.78 73.47
C SER A 24 1.37 25.03 72.63
N LYS A 25 0.22 24.69 73.24
CA LYS A 25 -0.88 24.02 72.55
C LYS A 25 -1.55 24.94 71.52
N GLU A 26 -1.66 26.23 71.80
CA GLU A 26 -2.18 27.23 70.86
C GLU A 26 -1.29 27.36 69.62
N LEU A 27 0.04 27.38 69.80
CA LEU A 27 1.00 27.39 68.70
C LEU A 27 0.88 26.12 67.84
N ILE A 28 0.75 24.95 68.48
CA ILE A 28 0.55 23.68 67.78
C ILE A 28 -0.78 23.69 67.01
N LEU A 29 -1.87 24.17 67.62
CA LEU A 29 -3.17 24.27 66.96
C LEU A 29 -3.13 25.23 65.78
N HIS A 30 -2.41 26.34 65.88
CA HIS A 30 -2.22 27.27 64.79
C HIS A 30 -1.46 26.63 63.61
N ASP A 31 -0.34 25.94 63.88
CA ASP A 31 0.42 25.20 62.87
C ASP A 31 -0.43 24.10 62.19
N LEU A 32 -1.19 23.34 62.98
CA LEU A 32 -2.08 22.32 62.44
C LEU A 32 -3.20 22.91 61.58
N ARG A 33 -3.79 24.05 61.96
CA ARG A 33 -4.79 24.75 61.13
C ARG A 33 -4.18 25.22 59.82
N TRP A 34 -3.00 25.82 59.87
CA TRP A 34 -2.28 26.28 58.68
C TRP A 34 -1.99 25.11 57.72
N LYS A 35 -1.46 23.99 58.23
CA LYS A 35 -1.22 22.77 57.43
C LYS A 35 -2.50 22.19 56.83
N LEU A 36 -3.61 22.25 57.57
CA LEU A 36 -4.91 21.78 57.10
C LEU A 36 -5.43 22.66 55.96
N ASP A 37 -5.31 23.97 56.07
CA ASP A 37 -5.72 24.90 55.01
C ASP A 37 -4.81 24.79 53.78
N GLU A 38 -3.51 24.62 53.96
CA GLU A 38 -2.58 24.34 52.86
C GLU A 38 -2.93 23.03 52.15
N GLY A 39 -3.21 21.98 52.92
CA GLY A 39 -3.67 20.69 52.40
C GLY A 39 -4.97 20.80 51.61
N LYS A 40 -5.96 21.55 52.12
CA LYS A 40 -7.22 21.83 51.41
C LYS A 40 -6.99 22.57 50.10
N ASN A 41 -6.22 23.64 50.11
CA ASN A 41 -5.91 24.43 48.92
C ASN A 41 -5.19 23.59 47.86
N SER A 42 -4.26 22.74 48.28
CA SER A 42 -3.55 21.79 47.40
C SER A 42 -4.52 20.76 46.79
N LEU A 43 -5.43 20.21 47.59
CA LEU A 43 -6.44 19.26 47.14
C LEU A 43 -7.42 19.89 46.15
N GLU A 44 -7.90 21.11 46.42
CA GLU A 44 -8.76 21.87 45.52
C GLU A 44 -8.07 22.17 44.18
N ALA A 45 -6.80 22.59 44.21
CA ALA A 45 -6.01 22.83 43.01
C ALA A 45 -5.82 21.53 42.20
N SER A 46 -5.57 20.41 42.87
CA SER A 46 -5.47 19.09 42.24
C SER A 46 -6.79 18.65 41.60
N ASN A 47 -7.91 18.79 42.33
CA ASN A 47 -9.24 18.48 41.82
C ASN A 47 -9.59 19.30 40.58
N LYS A 48 -9.28 20.61 40.59
CA LYS A 48 -9.46 21.47 39.41
C LYS A 48 -8.67 20.98 38.21
N ARG A 49 -7.39 20.61 38.40
CA ARG A 49 -6.55 20.04 37.33
C ARG A 49 -7.10 18.72 36.79
N ILE A 50 -7.65 17.86 37.66
CA ILE A 50 -8.27 16.59 37.26
C ILE A 50 -9.53 16.87 36.43
N HIS A 51 -10.38 17.79 36.86
CA HIS A 51 -11.58 18.19 36.12
C HIS A 51 -11.24 18.75 34.73
N ASP A 52 -10.23 19.63 34.63
CA ASP A 52 -9.79 20.18 33.34
C ASP A 52 -9.25 19.08 32.41
N LYS A 53 -8.47 18.13 32.94
CA LYS A 53 -7.98 16.97 32.17
C LYS A 53 -9.13 16.09 31.71
N LEU A 54 -10.13 15.86 32.55
CA LEU A 54 -11.31 15.06 32.24
C LEU A 54 -12.17 15.74 31.17
N ALA A 55 -12.36 17.06 31.25
CA ALA A 55 -13.06 17.84 30.22
C ALA A 55 -12.35 17.75 28.86
N LYS A 56 -11.01 17.90 28.85
CA LYS A 56 -10.19 17.73 27.65
C LYS A 56 -10.29 16.31 27.07
N ALA A 57 -10.26 15.29 27.92
CA ALA A 57 -10.41 13.90 27.49
C ALA A 57 -11.79 13.61 26.89
N LYS A 58 -12.86 14.17 27.47
CA LYS A 58 -14.23 14.08 26.92
C LYS A 58 -14.33 14.74 25.54
N ALA A 59 -13.75 15.94 25.38
CA ALA A 59 -13.71 16.64 24.10
C ALA A 59 -12.90 15.88 23.03
N ALA A 60 -11.77 15.29 23.42
CA ALA A 60 -11.00 14.43 22.52
C ALA A 60 -11.78 13.17 22.10
N ARG A 61 -12.52 12.57 23.04
CA ARG A 61 -13.37 11.39 22.77
C ARG A 61 -14.51 11.72 21.80
N SER A 62 -15.22 12.84 21.98
CA SER A 62 -16.29 13.23 21.05
C SER A 62 -15.74 13.57 19.65
N LYS A 63 -14.55 14.18 19.57
CA LYS A 63 -13.86 14.39 18.30
C LYS A 63 -13.48 13.06 17.64
N MET A 64 -12.97 12.11 18.41
CA MET A 64 -12.62 10.78 17.90
C MET A 64 -13.87 10.07 17.34
N THR A 65 -14.98 10.06 18.07
CA THR A 65 -16.22 9.42 17.60
C THR A 65 -16.76 10.06 16.32
N ARG A 66 -16.65 11.39 16.19
CA ARG A 66 -17.03 12.10 14.97
C ARG A 66 -16.14 11.69 13.79
N LEU A 67 -14.82 11.69 13.98
CA LEU A 67 -13.87 11.30 12.94
C LEU A 67 -14.03 9.83 12.53
N THR A 68 -14.31 8.93 13.48
CA THR A 68 -14.57 7.52 13.14
C THR A 68 -15.82 7.37 12.30
N HIS A 69 -16.89 8.12 12.60
CA HIS A 69 -18.10 8.11 11.80
C HIS A 69 -17.88 8.70 10.40
N GLU A 70 -17.10 9.78 10.30
CA GLU A 70 -16.73 10.35 9.00
C GLU A 70 -15.92 9.36 8.14
N ILE A 71 -14.98 8.63 8.75
CA ILE A 71 -14.21 7.59 8.07
C ILE A 71 -15.12 6.47 7.55
N THR A 72 -16.12 6.03 8.32
CA THR A 72 -17.04 4.98 7.86
C THR A 72 -17.86 5.46 6.67
N MET A 73 -18.41 6.67 6.72
CA MET A 73 -19.19 7.26 5.63
C MET A 73 -18.36 7.42 4.35
N LEU A 74 -17.11 7.87 4.47
CA LEU A 74 -16.21 8.01 3.32
C LEU A 74 -15.84 6.65 2.70
N ARG A 75 -15.70 5.60 3.51
CA ARG A 75 -15.44 4.24 3.00
C ARG A 75 -16.64 3.70 2.21
N GLU A 76 -17.85 3.85 2.74
CA GLU A 76 -19.08 3.45 2.05
C GLU A 76 -19.26 4.21 0.73
N SER A 77 -19.06 5.53 0.74
CA SER A 77 -19.10 6.36 -0.47
C SER A 77 -18.07 5.91 -1.51
N LYS A 78 -16.84 5.57 -1.08
CA LYS A 78 -15.80 5.06 -1.96
C LYS A 78 -16.21 3.73 -2.59
N GLU A 79 -16.77 2.81 -1.83
CA GLU A 79 -17.21 1.52 -2.34
C GLU A 79 -18.33 1.66 -3.38
N LEU A 80 -19.30 2.55 -3.13
CA LEU A 80 -20.36 2.86 -4.09
C LEU A 80 -19.79 3.43 -5.40
N LEU A 81 -18.82 4.35 -5.32
CA LEU A 81 -18.14 4.90 -6.48
C LEU A 81 -17.37 3.83 -7.26
N VAL A 82 -16.66 2.93 -6.57
CA VAL A 82 -15.96 1.81 -7.23
C VAL A 82 -16.94 0.88 -7.95
N ARG A 83 -18.09 0.55 -7.34
CA ARG A 83 -19.12 -0.29 -7.99
C ARG A 83 -19.76 0.41 -9.20
N SER A 84 -20.03 1.72 -9.10
CA SER A 84 -20.62 2.47 -10.21
C SER A 84 -19.65 2.62 -11.39
N THR A 85 -18.36 2.87 -11.09
CA THR A 85 -17.32 2.99 -12.12
C THR A 85 -17.02 1.65 -12.77
N SER A 86 -17.01 0.52 -12.03
CA SER A 86 -16.83 -0.80 -12.62
C SER A 86 -18.01 -1.19 -13.52
N LYS A 87 -19.25 -0.91 -13.10
CA LYS A 87 -20.45 -1.13 -13.93
C LYS A 87 -20.39 -0.30 -15.22
N THR A 88 -20.01 0.97 -15.11
CA THR A 88 -19.89 1.87 -16.26
C THR A 88 -18.80 1.38 -17.22
N LYS A 89 -17.62 1.01 -16.72
CA LYS A 89 -16.55 0.41 -17.52
C LYS A 89 -17.02 -0.82 -18.28
N SER A 90 -17.64 -1.78 -17.58
CA SER A 90 -18.21 -2.98 -18.22
C SER A 90 -19.19 -2.64 -19.34
N SER A 91 -20.08 -1.67 -19.12
CA SER A 91 -21.05 -1.26 -20.15
C SER A 91 -20.39 -0.60 -21.37
N PHE A 92 -19.30 0.15 -21.16
CA PHE A 92 -18.52 0.73 -22.25
C PHE A 92 -17.74 -0.32 -23.03
N ASP A 93 -17.18 -1.32 -22.35
CA ASP A 93 -16.46 -2.42 -22.97
C ASP A 93 -17.41 -3.26 -23.83
N ASP A 94 -18.62 -3.55 -23.33
CA ASP A 94 -19.68 -4.22 -24.09
C ASP A 94 -20.09 -3.41 -25.32
N TYR A 95 -20.26 -2.10 -25.17
CA TYR A 95 -20.58 -1.19 -26.26
C TYR A 95 -19.47 -1.18 -27.32
N ARG A 96 -18.20 -1.06 -26.91
CA ARG A 96 -17.04 -1.12 -27.81
C ARG A 96 -16.96 -2.46 -28.54
N ALA A 97 -17.17 -3.58 -27.86
CA ALA A 97 -17.18 -4.90 -28.47
C ALA A 97 -18.29 -5.03 -29.53
N LYS A 98 -19.50 -4.53 -29.24
CA LYS A 98 -20.61 -4.50 -30.22
C LYS A 98 -20.29 -3.60 -31.40
N TYR A 99 -19.79 -2.40 -31.15
CA TYR A 99 -19.40 -1.45 -32.19
C TYR A 99 -18.32 -2.02 -33.11
N ARG A 100 -17.27 -2.63 -32.54
CA ARG A 100 -16.21 -3.33 -33.29
C ARG A 100 -16.80 -4.39 -34.21
N LYS A 101 -17.64 -5.30 -33.70
CA LYS A 101 -18.30 -6.34 -34.52
C LYS A 101 -19.10 -5.76 -35.68
N VAL A 102 -19.81 -4.66 -35.48
CA VAL A 102 -20.56 -3.98 -36.55
C VAL A 102 -19.61 -3.35 -37.57
N SER A 103 -18.58 -2.64 -37.12
CA SER A 103 -17.55 -2.04 -37.98
C SER A 103 -16.83 -3.11 -38.82
N TRP A 104 -16.46 -4.22 -38.19
CA TRP A 104 -15.79 -5.36 -38.82
C TRP A 104 -16.67 -5.98 -39.92
N ARG A 105 -17.95 -6.23 -39.63
CA ARG A 105 -18.89 -6.76 -40.64
C ARG A 105 -19.06 -5.83 -41.84
N LYS A 106 -19.07 -4.52 -41.62
CA LYS A 106 -19.19 -3.53 -42.70
C LYS A 106 -17.95 -3.49 -43.60
N ALA A 107 -16.78 -3.82 -43.07
CA ALA A 107 -15.54 -3.84 -43.85
C ALA A 107 -15.35 -5.11 -44.68
N ILE A 108 -16.10 -6.18 -44.41
CA ILE A 108 -16.04 -7.40 -45.21
C ILE A 108 -16.56 -7.11 -46.63
N GLY A 109 -15.73 -7.42 -47.64
CA GLY A 109 -16.00 -7.15 -49.06
C GLY A 109 -15.51 -5.79 -49.54
N GLU A 110 -14.97 -4.94 -48.66
CA GLU A 110 -14.37 -3.66 -49.05
C GLU A 110 -13.13 -3.90 -49.91
N LYS A 111 -13.04 -3.14 -51.02
CA LYS A 111 -11.95 -3.24 -51.99
C LYS A 111 -10.98 -2.08 -51.77
N CYS A 112 -9.70 -2.41 -51.63
CA CYS A 112 -8.61 -1.46 -51.49
C CYS A 112 -7.61 -1.68 -52.62
N ASP A 113 -7.21 -0.61 -53.31
CA ASP A 113 -6.28 -0.73 -54.44
C ASP A 113 -4.90 -1.20 -53.98
N ARG A 114 -4.40 -0.66 -52.86
CA ARG A 114 -3.12 -1.01 -52.26
C ARG A 114 -3.20 -1.04 -50.74
N LEU A 115 -2.63 -2.09 -50.14
CA LEU A 115 -2.47 -2.21 -48.70
C LEU A 115 -0.98 -2.21 -48.34
N TYR A 116 -0.55 -1.23 -47.54
CA TYR A 116 0.83 -1.11 -47.07
C TYR A 116 0.98 -1.69 -45.66
N LEU A 117 1.98 -2.55 -45.49
CA LEU A 117 2.40 -3.09 -44.20
C LEU A 117 3.54 -2.26 -43.62
N LYS A 118 3.64 -2.23 -42.29
CA LYS A 118 4.80 -1.65 -41.58
C LYS A 118 6.12 -2.34 -41.92
N THR A 119 6.07 -3.60 -42.37
CA THR A 119 7.23 -4.38 -42.82
C THR A 119 7.73 -4.00 -44.22
N GLY A 120 7.07 -3.05 -44.89
CA GLY A 120 7.42 -2.61 -46.25
C GLY A 120 6.83 -3.48 -47.38
N ARG A 121 6.11 -4.55 -47.04
CA ARG A 121 5.37 -5.36 -48.03
C ARG A 121 4.11 -4.61 -48.48
N GLN A 122 3.77 -4.77 -49.75
CA GLN A 122 2.53 -4.22 -50.33
C GLN A 122 1.70 -5.32 -50.99
N TYR A 123 0.39 -5.20 -50.90
CA TYR A 123 -0.56 -6.05 -51.62
C TYR A 123 -1.42 -5.19 -52.54
N ASP A 124 -1.52 -5.58 -53.81
CA ASP A 124 -2.35 -4.91 -54.81
C ASP A 124 -3.71 -5.62 -54.97
N ARG A 125 -4.75 -4.82 -55.27
CA ARG A 125 -6.15 -5.26 -55.47
C ARG A 125 -6.66 -6.13 -54.33
N VAL A 126 -6.64 -5.55 -53.13
CA VAL A 126 -6.99 -6.22 -51.89
C VAL A 126 -8.49 -6.18 -51.66
N ILE A 127 -9.08 -7.32 -51.32
CA ILE A 127 -10.46 -7.44 -50.85
C ILE A 127 -10.41 -8.02 -49.44
N ILE A 128 -11.03 -7.32 -48.49
CA ILE A 128 -11.12 -7.78 -47.11
C ILE A 128 -12.12 -8.95 -47.07
N THR A 129 -11.66 -10.14 -46.72
CA THR A 129 -12.54 -11.33 -46.62
C THR A 129 -13.06 -11.48 -45.20
N HIS A 130 -12.19 -11.39 -44.19
CA HIS A 130 -12.58 -11.48 -42.78
C HIS A 130 -11.76 -10.52 -41.93
N VAL A 131 -12.39 -9.98 -40.89
CA VAL A 131 -11.72 -9.24 -39.81
C VAL A 131 -11.80 -10.11 -38.56
N THR A 132 -10.64 -10.59 -38.12
CA THR A 132 -10.50 -11.44 -36.93
C THR A 132 -9.98 -10.60 -35.75
N PRO A 133 -10.11 -11.08 -34.50
CA PRO A 133 -9.49 -10.41 -33.34
C PRO A 133 -7.97 -10.25 -33.44
N PHE A 134 -7.31 -10.98 -34.33
CA PHE A 134 -5.86 -11.00 -34.52
C PHE A 134 -5.39 -10.14 -35.69
N GLY A 135 -6.31 -9.71 -36.54
CA GLY A 135 -5.94 -9.02 -37.77
C GLY A 135 -6.89 -9.32 -38.91
N LEU A 136 -6.35 -9.31 -40.12
CA LEU A 136 -7.12 -9.19 -41.35
C LEU A 136 -6.82 -10.33 -42.30
N ASP A 137 -7.86 -11.03 -42.74
CA ASP A 137 -7.76 -12.00 -43.83
C ASP A 137 -8.15 -11.32 -45.13
N ILE A 138 -7.23 -11.30 -46.07
CA ILE A 138 -7.39 -10.61 -47.35
C ILE A 138 -7.24 -11.56 -48.53
N SER A 139 -7.99 -11.28 -49.59
CA SER A 139 -7.75 -11.82 -50.92
C SER A 139 -7.12 -10.74 -51.78
N HIS A 140 -6.04 -11.06 -52.49
CA HIS A 140 -5.29 -10.13 -53.32
C HIS A 140 -4.91 -10.81 -54.64
N LEU A 141 -4.26 -10.09 -55.56
CA LEU A 141 -3.96 -10.59 -56.90
C LEU A 141 -3.21 -11.95 -56.92
N HIS A 142 -2.36 -12.21 -55.92
CA HIS A 142 -1.50 -13.39 -55.85
C HIS A 142 -2.03 -14.49 -54.91
N GLY A 143 -3.23 -14.34 -54.33
CA GLY A 143 -3.86 -15.35 -53.47
C GLY A 143 -4.47 -14.77 -52.20
N ASN A 144 -4.45 -15.55 -51.12
CA ASN A 144 -4.99 -15.15 -49.82
C ASN A 144 -3.87 -14.96 -48.81
N ALA A 145 -4.00 -13.96 -47.94
CA ALA A 145 -3.04 -13.69 -46.88
C ALA A 145 -3.74 -13.33 -45.57
N ARG A 146 -3.23 -13.86 -44.45
CA ARG A 146 -3.61 -13.45 -43.10
C ARG A 146 -2.55 -12.50 -42.56
N ILE A 147 -2.97 -11.31 -42.17
CA ILE A 147 -2.09 -10.23 -41.72
C ILE A 147 -2.39 -9.95 -40.25
N ASP A 148 -1.35 -9.97 -39.42
CA ASP A 148 -1.45 -9.54 -38.01
C ASP A 148 -1.75 -8.04 -37.91
N PHE A 149 -2.68 -7.67 -37.02
CA PHE A 149 -3.04 -6.27 -36.74
C PHE A 149 -1.82 -5.40 -36.40
N ARG A 150 -0.76 -5.96 -35.80
CA ARG A 150 0.47 -5.21 -35.47
C ARG A 150 1.23 -4.71 -36.70
N ASN A 151 1.15 -5.48 -37.78
CA ASN A 151 1.84 -5.19 -39.04
C ASN A 151 1.03 -4.29 -39.98
N LEU A 152 -0.27 -4.10 -39.71
CA LEU A 152 -1.13 -3.18 -40.43
C LEU A 152 -0.75 -1.71 -40.16
N GLY A 153 -1.04 -0.84 -41.14
CA GLY A 153 -0.89 0.61 -40.99
C GLY A 153 -1.77 1.18 -39.86
N SER A 154 -1.38 2.36 -39.35
CA SER A 154 -2.09 3.05 -38.26
C SER A 154 -3.57 3.28 -38.56
N ASP A 155 -3.92 3.52 -39.82
CA ASP A 155 -5.30 3.83 -40.23
C ASP A 155 -6.23 2.65 -39.97
N TYR A 156 -5.78 1.44 -40.31
CA TYR A 156 -6.54 0.21 -40.07
C TYR A 156 -6.56 -0.15 -38.58
N GLN A 157 -5.46 0.07 -37.86
CA GLN A 157 -5.42 -0.12 -36.40
C GLN A 157 -6.43 0.79 -35.68
N ASN A 158 -6.48 2.07 -36.06
CA ASN A 158 -7.40 3.06 -35.52
C ASN A 158 -8.87 2.77 -35.90
N ARG A 159 -9.10 2.31 -37.14
CA ARG A 159 -10.44 1.99 -37.64
C ARG A 159 -11.06 0.78 -36.93
N PHE A 160 -10.28 -0.29 -36.74
CA PHE A 160 -10.79 -1.56 -36.22
C PHE A 160 -10.59 -1.74 -34.71
N GLN A 161 -9.76 -0.90 -34.08
CA GLN A 161 -9.59 -0.82 -32.63
C GLN A 161 -9.35 -2.20 -31.99
N TRP A 162 -8.36 -2.93 -32.49
CA TRP A 162 -7.98 -4.22 -31.91
C TRP A 162 -7.51 -4.04 -30.46
N ASP A 163 -7.95 -4.95 -29.60
CA ASP A 163 -7.53 -5.01 -28.21
C ASP A 163 -6.47 -6.10 -28.06
N GLU A 164 -5.29 -5.72 -27.58
CA GLU A 164 -4.16 -6.64 -27.43
C GLU A 164 -4.45 -7.74 -26.41
N GLU A 165 -5.23 -7.43 -25.37
CA GLU A 165 -5.57 -8.41 -24.33
C GLU A 165 -6.54 -9.48 -24.85
N GLU A 166 -7.55 -9.07 -25.63
CA GLU A 166 -8.46 -10.01 -26.28
C GLU A 166 -7.72 -10.88 -27.29
N CYS A 167 -6.82 -10.27 -28.08
CA CYS A 167 -5.98 -10.98 -29.03
C CYS A 167 -5.15 -12.07 -28.33
N GLN A 168 -4.48 -11.76 -27.22
CA GLN A 168 -3.70 -12.77 -26.48
C GLN A 168 -4.59 -13.92 -25.96
N LYS A 169 -5.77 -13.61 -25.42
CA LYS A 169 -6.72 -14.62 -24.92
C LYS A 169 -7.22 -15.54 -26.03
N THR A 170 -7.45 -15.02 -27.23
CA THR A 170 -7.90 -15.82 -28.36
C THR A 170 -6.76 -16.60 -29.01
N VAL A 171 -5.51 -16.11 -29.01
CA VAL A 171 -4.35 -16.82 -29.64
C VAL A 171 -4.14 -18.13 -28.90
N GLY A 172 -4.22 -18.08 -27.56
CA GLY A 172 -4.14 -19.28 -26.73
C GLY A 172 -5.20 -20.32 -27.10
N ARG A 173 -6.43 -19.89 -27.46
CA ARG A 173 -7.51 -20.79 -27.87
C ARG A 173 -7.33 -21.35 -29.28
N GLU A 174 -6.89 -20.54 -30.24
CA GLU A 174 -6.64 -21.01 -31.62
C GLU A 174 -5.45 -21.98 -31.69
N ASN A 175 -4.37 -21.73 -30.95
CA ASN A 175 -3.24 -22.64 -30.85
C ASN A 175 -3.60 -23.98 -30.19
N MET A 176 -4.61 -24.02 -29.32
CA MET A 176 -5.13 -25.28 -28.76
C MET A 176 -6.09 -26.01 -29.71
N ASN A 177 -6.80 -25.29 -30.58
CA ASN A 177 -7.70 -25.90 -31.57
C ASN A 177 -6.99 -26.32 -32.87
N HIS A 178 -5.79 -25.79 -33.13
CA HIS A 178 -4.91 -26.20 -34.23
C HIS A 178 -3.73 -27.05 -33.73
N ALA A 179 -4.01 -28.16 -33.06
CA ALA A 179 -3.06 -29.28 -33.05
C ALA A 179 -3.02 -29.87 -34.48
N PRO A 180 -1.89 -29.83 -35.21
CA PRO A 180 -1.86 -30.17 -36.62
C PRO A 180 -2.01 -31.70 -36.82
N ALA A 181 -3.12 -32.11 -37.43
CA ALA A 181 -3.36 -33.48 -37.89
C ALA A 181 -2.59 -33.86 -39.18
N ALA A 182 -1.46 -33.22 -39.49
CA ALA A 182 -0.69 -33.53 -40.68
C ALA A 182 0.80 -33.24 -40.48
N LEU A 183 1.57 -34.30 -40.22
CA LEU A 183 2.95 -34.53 -40.72
C LEU A 183 3.38 -35.97 -40.38
N SER A 184 2.77 -36.96 -41.04
CA SER A 184 3.33 -38.30 -41.22
C SER A 184 4.48 -38.23 -42.25
N ARG A 185 5.60 -37.61 -41.88
CA ARG A 185 6.85 -37.74 -42.63
C ARG A 185 7.99 -37.95 -41.65
N ALA A 186 8.62 -39.11 -41.81
CA ALA A 186 9.67 -39.66 -40.99
C ALA A 186 10.68 -38.60 -40.53
N LYS A 187 10.84 -38.47 -39.22
CA LYS A 187 11.99 -37.85 -38.58
C LYS A 187 12.58 -38.80 -37.54
N PRO A 188 13.91 -38.80 -37.38
CA PRO A 188 14.66 -39.82 -36.65
C PRO A 188 14.30 -39.82 -35.17
N LYS A 189 14.43 -41.01 -34.55
CA LYS A 189 14.21 -41.26 -33.12
C LYS A 189 15.08 -40.31 -32.29
N LEU A 190 14.50 -39.20 -31.83
CA LEU A 190 15.05 -38.41 -30.74
C LEU A 190 14.68 -39.09 -29.43
N LYS A 191 15.70 -39.26 -28.58
CA LYS A 191 15.60 -39.85 -27.24
C LYS A 191 14.48 -39.16 -26.46
N ASN A 192 13.65 -39.98 -25.83
CA ASN A 192 12.55 -39.61 -24.96
C ASN A 192 13.03 -38.61 -23.89
N TYR A 193 12.68 -37.33 -24.05
CA TYR A 193 12.51 -36.44 -22.91
C TYR A 193 11.04 -36.54 -22.51
N SER A 194 10.81 -37.21 -21.39
CA SER A 194 9.51 -37.22 -20.71
C SER A 194 9.23 -35.79 -20.23
N VAL A 195 8.51 -35.00 -21.03
CA VAL A 195 7.92 -33.75 -20.55
C VAL A 195 6.69 -34.14 -19.77
N GLU A 196 6.80 -34.12 -18.44
CA GLU A 196 5.65 -34.17 -17.54
C GLU A 196 4.70 -33.02 -17.90
N VAL A 197 3.55 -33.36 -18.48
CA VAL A 197 2.45 -32.43 -18.73
C VAL A 197 1.93 -31.99 -17.36
N THR A 198 2.43 -30.85 -16.91
CA THR A 198 1.95 -30.19 -15.68
C THR A 198 0.60 -29.54 -15.99
N ASN A 199 -0.39 -29.85 -15.16
CA ASN A 199 -1.73 -29.25 -15.24
C ASN A 199 -1.64 -27.72 -15.38
N PRO A 200 -2.42 -27.08 -16.27
CA PRO A 200 -2.34 -25.62 -16.51
C PRO A 200 -2.59 -24.79 -15.24
N GLU A 201 -3.40 -25.27 -14.30
CA GLU A 201 -3.64 -24.63 -13.00
C GLU A 201 -2.37 -24.54 -12.12
N THR A 202 -1.42 -25.46 -12.28
CA THR A 202 -0.17 -25.45 -11.52
C THR A 202 0.86 -24.48 -12.09
N VAL A 203 0.78 -24.16 -13.39
CA VAL A 203 1.70 -23.23 -14.07
C VAL A 203 1.35 -21.78 -13.71
N ASP A 204 0.06 -21.43 -13.69
CA ASP A 204 -0.41 -20.10 -13.28
C ASP A 204 -0.06 -19.80 -11.81
N ASN A 205 -0.24 -20.79 -10.92
CA ASN A 205 0.16 -20.66 -9.52
C ASN A 205 1.68 -20.45 -9.37
N ARG A 206 2.52 -21.16 -10.14
CA ARG A 206 3.98 -20.94 -10.13
C ARG A 206 4.38 -19.53 -10.58
N LEU A 207 3.75 -19.01 -11.63
CA LEU A 207 4.03 -17.64 -12.12
C LEU A 207 3.62 -16.58 -11.10
N THR A 208 2.50 -16.77 -10.40
CA THR A 208 2.09 -15.86 -9.32
C THR A 208 3.05 -15.90 -8.13
N ILE A 209 3.53 -17.09 -7.73
CA ILE A 209 4.56 -17.24 -6.68
C ILE A 209 5.83 -16.49 -7.07
N ILE A 210 6.36 -16.71 -8.28
CA ILE A 210 7.58 -16.03 -8.76
C ILE A 210 7.40 -14.50 -8.75
N ARG A 211 6.23 -14.02 -9.16
CA ARG A 211 5.90 -12.58 -9.13
C ARG A 211 5.94 -12.02 -7.71
N PHE A 212 5.33 -12.70 -6.75
CA PHE A 212 5.32 -12.26 -5.35
C PHE A 212 6.70 -12.35 -4.71
N GLN A 213 7.48 -13.40 -4.98
CA GLN A 213 8.88 -13.49 -4.56
C GLN A 213 9.72 -12.31 -5.08
N ASN A 214 9.52 -11.92 -6.35
CA ASN A 214 10.18 -10.75 -6.92
C ASN A 214 9.74 -9.44 -6.25
N GLU A 215 8.45 -9.29 -5.95
CA GLU A 215 7.93 -8.12 -5.21
C GLU A 215 8.55 -8.00 -3.80
N VAL A 216 8.68 -9.12 -3.10
CA VAL A 216 9.37 -9.20 -1.79
C VAL A 216 10.83 -8.80 -1.92
N ARG A 217 11.56 -9.33 -2.91
CA ARG A 217 12.98 -8.99 -3.13
C ARG A 217 13.18 -7.52 -3.45
N ILE A 218 12.38 -6.96 -4.36
CA ILE A 218 12.45 -5.55 -4.76
C ILE A 218 12.14 -4.62 -3.59
N SER A 219 11.08 -4.92 -2.82
CA SER A 219 10.71 -4.12 -1.65
C SER A 219 11.76 -4.17 -0.54
N LYS A 220 12.40 -5.34 -0.31
CA LYS A 220 13.52 -5.50 0.62
C LYS A 220 14.72 -4.65 0.21
N ILE A 221 15.13 -4.73 -1.05
CA ILE A 221 16.25 -3.92 -1.59
C ILE A 221 15.94 -2.43 -1.43
N LYS A 222 14.72 -1.99 -1.74
CA LYS A 222 14.31 -0.60 -1.60
C LYS A 222 14.34 -0.12 -0.14
N ALA A 223 13.89 -0.95 0.80
CA ALA A 223 13.98 -0.63 2.22
C ALA A 223 15.44 -0.49 2.68
N ALA A 224 16.31 -1.41 2.26
CA ALA A 224 17.73 -1.38 2.59
C ALA A 224 18.46 -0.14 2.01
N THR A 225 18.16 0.24 0.76
CA THR A 225 18.76 1.45 0.16
C THR A 225 18.28 2.73 0.85
N LEU A 226 17.00 2.81 1.20
CA LEU A 226 16.46 3.94 1.97
C LEU A 226 17.04 4.01 3.38
N GLN A 227 17.25 2.87 4.04
CA GLN A 227 17.91 2.79 5.36
C GLN A 227 19.33 3.34 5.28
N SER A 228 20.13 2.87 4.32
CA SER A 228 21.49 3.38 4.12
C SER A 228 21.51 4.89 3.84
N ASN A 229 20.60 5.39 3.01
CA ASN A 229 20.48 6.82 2.74
C ASN A 229 20.09 7.63 3.99
N TYR A 230 19.18 7.10 4.80
CA TYR A 230 18.75 7.71 6.05
C TYR A 230 19.91 7.79 7.05
N ASP A 231 20.66 6.70 7.22
CA ASP A 231 21.82 6.66 8.11
C ASP A 231 22.92 7.63 7.66
N ASN A 232 23.17 7.71 6.35
CA ASN A 232 24.06 8.71 5.76
C ASN A 232 23.58 10.14 6.03
N ALA A 233 22.28 10.42 5.87
CA ALA A 233 21.72 11.73 6.13
C ALA A 233 21.82 12.13 7.61
N ILE A 234 21.59 11.18 8.54
CA ILE A 234 21.78 11.41 9.98
C ILE A 234 23.25 11.66 10.29
N SER A 235 24.16 10.83 9.78
CA SER A 235 25.59 10.99 10.00
C SER A 235 26.07 12.37 9.54
N ASN A 236 25.69 12.77 8.31
CA ASN A 236 26.02 14.09 7.78
C ASN A 236 25.37 15.23 8.58
N SER A 237 24.15 15.06 9.07
CA SER A 237 23.50 16.08 9.91
C SER A 237 24.23 16.33 11.24
N ARG A 238 24.98 15.34 11.74
CA ARG A 238 25.69 15.41 13.02
C ARG A 238 27.15 15.81 12.88
N TYR A 239 27.82 15.29 11.85
CA TYR A 239 29.28 15.35 11.74
C TYR A 239 29.78 16.17 10.54
N SER A 240 28.94 16.50 9.57
CA SER A 240 29.36 17.27 8.40
C SER A 240 29.36 18.77 8.69
N SER A 241 30.36 19.48 8.17
CA SER A 241 30.39 20.94 8.14
C SER A 241 29.37 21.53 7.15
N GLN A 242 28.92 20.73 6.17
CA GLN A 242 27.91 21.14 5.19
C GLN A 242 26.52 21.00 5.79
N ARG A 243 25.78 22.11 5.90
CA ARG A 243 24.41 22.11 6.45
C ARG A 243 23.34 21.61 5.46
N SER A 244 23.64 21.65 4.17
CA SER A 244 22.74 21.29 3.07
C SER A 244 23.23 20.08 2.27
N VAL A 245 22.29 19.37 1.67
CA VAL A 245 22.57 18.24 0.78
C VAL A 245 23.21 18.77 -0.52
N PRO A 246 24.33 18.21 -1.00
CA PRO A 246 24.92 18.61 -2.28
C PRO A 246 23.90 18.57 -3.43
N GLY A 247 23.79 19.67 -4.18
CA GLY A 247 22.83 19.79 -5.29
C GLY A 247 21.37 20.00 -4.88
N SER A 248 21.09 20.29 -3.60
CA SER A 248 19.73 20.57 -3.11
C SER A 248 19.74 21.69 -2.08
N LEU A 249 18.66 22.47 -2.03
CA LEU A 249 18.45 23.53 -1.03
C LEU A 249 18.00 22.98 0.34
N ARG A 250 17.83 21.66 0.46
CA ARG A 250 17.36 21.01 1.69
C ARG A 250 18.50 20.81 2.69
N THR A 251 18.18 20.96 3.96
CA THR A 251 19.10 20.61 5.06
C THR A 251 19.17 19.09 5.24
N TRP A 252 20.28 18.58 5.78
CA TRP A 252 20.42 17.15 6.09
C TRP A 252 19.35 16.65 7.07
N THR A 253 18.90 17.50 8.00
CA THR A 253 17.83 17.17 8.95
C THR A 253 16.47 17.03 8.27
N GLU A 254 16.14 17.92 7.33
CA GLU A 254 14.91 17.82 6.54
C GLU A 254 14.94 16.59 5.63
N GLN A 255 16.08 16.32 4.98
CA GLN A 255 16.26 15.14 4.14
C GLN A 255 16.13 13.84 4.94
N ALA A 256 16.70 13.77 6.16
CA ALA A 256 16.55 12.62 7.04
C ALA A 256 15.08 12.38 7.43
N ARG A 257 14.31 13.45 7.71
CA ARG A 257 12.87 13.33 8.01
C ARG A 257 12.08 12.78 6.82
N ILE A 258 12.37 13.24 5.60
CA ILE A 258 11.73 12.72 4.38
C ILE A 258 12.06 11.24 4.20
N LEU A 259 13.35 10.89 4.27
CA LEU A 259 13.82 9.51 4.14
C LEU A 259 13.20 8.60 5.21
N GLN A 260 13.02 9.08 6.45
CA GLN A 260 12.34 8.32 7.51
C GLN A 260 10.90 7.97 7.12
N THR A 261 10.16 8.92 6.54
CA THR A 261 8.77 8.66 6.10
C THR A 261 8.72 7.72 4.90
N GLU A 262 9.68 7.83 3.97
CA GLU A 262 9.78 6.93 2.82
C GLU A 262 10.18 5.52 3.24
N LEU A 263 11.09 5.40 4.21
CA LEU A 263 11.51 4.14 4.81
C LEU A 263 10.34 3.43 5.51
N ALA A 264 9.54 4.16 6.29
CA ALA A 264 8.34 3.60 6.91
C ALA A 264 7.37 3.05 5.86
N ARG A 265 7.19 3.76 4.74
CA ARG A 265 6.36 3.28 3.60
C ARG A 265 6.97 2.07 2.92
N ALA A 266 8.28 2.04 2.72
CA ALA A 266 8.97 0.91 2.10
C ALA A 266 8.89 -0.35 2.97
N ASN A 267 9.07 -0.22 4.29
CA ASN A 267 8.90 -1.32 5.24
C ASN A 267 7.46 -1.84 5.25
N PHE A 268 6.46 -0.95 5.23
CA PHE A 268 5.06 -1.36 5.13
C PHE A 268 4.80 -2.16 3.83
N ASN A 269 5.30 -1.67 2.69
CA ASN A 269 5.15 -2.37 1.41
C ASN A 269 5.85 -3.74 1.42
N HIS A 270 7.01 -3.84 2.07
CA HIS A 270 7.73 -5.10 2.22
C HIS A 270 6.93 -6.12 3.05
N LEU A 271 6.38 -5.71 4.20
CA LEU A 271 5.51 -6.55 5.02
C LEU A 271 4.26 -6.98 4.25
N HIS A 272 3.67 -6.08 3.49
CA HIS A 272 2.50 -6.38 2.66
C HIS A 272 2.83 -7.39 1.54
N ALA A 273 4.01 -7.29 0.93
CA ALA A 273 4.47 -8.25 -0.07
C ALA A 273 4.72 -9.64 0.55
N LEU A 274 5.28 -9.70 1.75
CA LEU A 274 5.45 -10.96 2.50
C LEU A 274 4.11 -11.62 2.81
N GLU A 275 3.10 -10.84 3.24
CA GLU A 275 1.77 -11.38 3.53
C GLU A 275 1.09 -11.94 2.27
N ARG A 276 1.22 -11.27 1.12
CA ARG A 276 0.75 -11.81 -0.16
C ARG A 276 1.45 -13.12 -0.54
N LEU A 277 2.77 -13.19 -0.36
CA LEU A 277 3.51 -14.41 -0.61
C LEU A 277 3.06 -15.55 0.31
N ARG A 278 2.83 -15.25 1.59
CA ARG A 278 2.34 -16.21 2.59
C ARG A 278 0.97 -16.79 2.25
N GLN A 279 0.08 -15.99 1.66
CA GLN A 279 -1.24 -16.46 1.23
C GLN A 279 -1.16 -17.47 0.08
N VAL A 280 -0.16 -17.35 -0.79
CA VAL A 280 -0.03 -18.19 -2.00
C VAL A 280 0.94 -19.36 -1.78
N SER A 281 2.00 -19.15 -1.00
CA SER A 281 3.04 -20.13 -0.68
C SER A 281 3.44 -20.01 0.79
N PRO A 282 2.71 -20.65 1.72
CA PRO A 282 2.97 -20.55 3.15
C PRO A 282 4.35 -21.06 3.59
N ASN A 283 4.92 -21.99 2.82
CA ASN A 283 6.19 -22.66 3.11
C ASN A 283 7.36 -22.11 2.28
N ASP A 284 7.23 -20.90 1.73
CA ASP A 284 8.28 -20.27 0.95
C ASP A 284 9.51 -19.95 1.82
N SER A 285 10.72 -20.18 1.28
CA SER A 285 11.97 -19.93 1.98
C SER A 285 12.17 -18.46 2.33
N LEU A 286 11.56 -17.53 1.58
CA LEU A 286 11.63 -16.09 1.86
C LEU A 286 10.85 -15.67 3.12
N LEU A 287 9.96 -16.52 3.65
CA LEU A 287 9.19 -16.26 4.86
C LEU A 287 9.93 -16.69 6.13
N LEU A 288 10.99 -17.49 5.99
CA LEU A 288 11.80 -17.93 7.13
C LEU A 288 12.61 -16.73 7.67
N PRO A 289 12.80 -16.65 9.00
CA PRO A 289 13.66 -15.64 9.60
C PRO A 289 15.06 -15.71 9.01
N GLU A 290 15.73 -14.57 8.88
CA GLU A 290 16.99 -14.40 8.15
C GLU A 290 18.10 -15.36 8.62
N ASN A 291 18.05 -15.79 9.89
CA ASN A 291 18.98 -16.77 10.49
C ASN A 291 18.79 -18.21 9.99
N LEU A 292 17.68 -18.52 9.33
CA LEU A 292 17.34 -19.84 8.80
C LEU A 292 17.29 -19.87 7.26
N GLN A 293 17.57 -18.73 6.61
CA GLN A 293 17.69 -18.68 5.16
C GLN A 293 19.05 -19.26 4.78
N THR A 294 19.06 -20.40 4.09
CA THR A 294 20.28 -20.95 3.51
C THR A 294 20.87 -19.93 2.53
N PRO A 295 22.15 -19.55 2.66
CA PRO A 295 22.77 -18.67 1.68
C PRO A 295 22.70 -19.31 0.29
N PRO A 296 22.47 -18.51 -0.77
CA PRO A 296 22.45 -18.99 -2.14
C PRO A 296 23.82 -19.51 -2.59
#